data_AF-A0A960VBT9-F1
#
_entry.id   AF-A0A960VBT9-F1
#
_cell.length_a   1.000
_cell.length_b   1.000
_cell.length_c   1.000
_cell.angle_alpha   90.00
_cell.angle_beta   90.00
_cell.angle_gamma   90.00
#
_symmetry.space_group_name_H-M   'P 1'
#
loop_
_entity.id
_entity.type
_entity.pdbx_description
1 polymer ?
#
loop_
_entity_poly.entity_id
_entity_poly.type
_entity_poly.pdbx_seq_one_letter_code
_entity_poly.pdbx_strand_id
1 'polypeptide(L)'
;MLINKLILITFYILFMANCLNSKDKFYTFQEANAKVLLAFAAKDSACGTVHTITTFIPGEPQKSDIDSCVKVIQALDCSTWSAGDPTPLQCKAIEFKLK
;
A
#
# COMPACT_ATOMS: atom_id res chain seq x y z
N MET A 1 39.74 -13.79 24.47
CA MET A 1 39.27 -14.48 23.23
C MET A 1 37.78 -14.84 23.24
N LEU A 2 37.16 -15.10 24.40
CA LEU A 2 35.71 -15.41 24.52
C LEU A 2 34.78 -14.21 24.24
N ILE A 3 35.17 -13.00 24.64
CA ILE A 3 34.36 -11.78 24.46
C ILE A 3 34.13 -11.45 22.97
N ASN A 4 35.17 -11.55 22.13
CA ASN A 4 35.02 -11.32 20.68
C ASN A 4 34.11 -12.35 20.01
N LYS A 5 34.10 -13.61 20.49
CA LYS A 5 33.18 -14.64 19.99
C LYS A 5 31.74 -14.34 20.40
N LEU A 6 31.53 -13.84 21.62
CA LEU A 6 30.21 -13.45 22.11
C LEU A 6 29.64 -12.28 21.31
N ILE A 7 30.45 -11.26 21.01
CA ILE A 7 30.02 -10.10 20.21
C ILE A 7 29.62 -10.52 18.80
N LEU A 8 30.38 -11.42 18.15
CA LEU A 8 30.05 -11.94 16.82
C LEU A 8 28.74 -12.75 16.83
N ILE A 9 28.50 -13.53 17.89
CA ILE A 9 27.25 -14.29 18.05
C ILE A 9 26.06 -13.33 18.25
N THR A 10 26.21 -12.28 19.06
CA THR A 10 25.16 -11.27 19.26
C THR A 10 24.85 -10.53 17.95
N PHE A 11 25.87 -10.17 17.16
CA PHE A 11 25.67 -9.53 15.86
C PHE A 11 24.97 -10.47 14.87
N TYR A 12 25.31 -11.76 14.88
CA TYR A 12 24.67 -12.77 14.04
C TYR A 12 23.19 -12.98 14.40
N ILE A 13 22.85 -13.01 15.70
CA ILE A 13 21.45 -13.16 16.16
C ILE A 13 20.61 -11.93 15.78
N LEU A 14 21.16 -10.71 15.92
CA LEU A 14 20.49 -9.47 15.51
C LEU A 14 20.27 -9.40 13.99
N PHE A 15 21.21 -9.91 13.20
CA PHE A 15 21.08 -9.98 11.74
C PHE A 15 20.00 -10.98 11.32
N MET A 16 19.96 -12.16 11.95
CA MET A 16 18.96 -13.20 11.66
C MET A 16 17.54 -12.81 12.09
N ALA A 17 17.38 -12.00 13.16
CA ALA A 17 16.08 -11.49 13.58
C ALA A 17 15.39 -10.59 12.53
N ASN A 18 16.16 -9.94 11.65
CA ASN A 18 15.63 -9.11 10.57
C ASN A 18 15.14 -9.92 9.35
N CYS A 19 15.43 -11.22 9.28
CA CYS A 19 15.06 -12.08 8.15
C CYS A 19 13.68 -12.76 8.29
N LEU A 20 12.98 -12.62 9.41
CA LEU A 20 11.76 -13.40 9.70
C LEU A 20 10.44 -12.79 9.17
N ASN A 21 10.46 -11.61 8.55
CA ASN A 21 9.25 -10.85 8.20
C ASN A 21 8.95 -10.78 6.70
N SER A 22 9.03 -11.90 5.96
CA SER A 22 8.69 -11.85 4.52
C SER A 22 7.19 -11.79 4.28
N LYS A 23 6.39 -12.66 4.94
CA LYS A 23 4.94 -12.74 4.69
C LYS A 23 4.14 -11.57 5.27
N ASP A 24 4.65 -10.94 6.32
CA ASP A 24 3.95 -9.83 6.99
C ASP A 24 4.08 -8.48 6.24
N LYS A 25 4.80 -8.47 5.12
CA LYS A 25 4.99 -7.29 4.27
C LYS A 25 3.93 -7.16 3.19
N PHE A 26 3.08 -8.16 3.00
CA PHE A 26 2.08 -8.20 1.94
C PHE A 26 0.67 -8.16 2.53
N TYR A 27 -0.25 -7.52 1.81
CA TYR A 27 -1.68 -7.70 2.06
C TYR A 27 -2.20 -8.87 1.25
N THR A 28 -3.22 -9.54 1.77
CA THR A 28 -4.02 -10.44 0.92
C THR A 28 -4.75 -9.62 -0.16
N PHE A 29 -5.16 -10.29 -1.23
CA PHE A 29 -5.96 -9.70 -2.30
C PHE A 29 -7.18 -8.92 -1.75
N GLN A 30 -7.92 -9.53 -0.82
CA GLN A 30 -9.12 -8.96 -0.22
C GLN A 30 -8.80 -7.71 0.61
N GLU A 31 -7.76 -7.76 1.45
CA GLU A 31 -7.38 -6.63 2.29
C GLU A 31 -6.89 -5.44 1.46
N ALA A 32 -6.05 -5.70 0.46
CA ALA A 32 -5.51 -4.67 -0.43
C ALA A 32 -6.63 -3.93 -1.16
N ASN A 33 -7.52 -4.69 -1.80
CA ASN A 33 -8.63 -4.11 -2.54
C ASN A 33 -9.62 -3.40 -1.62
N ALA A 34 -9.99 -3.99 -0.47
CA ALA A 34 -10.89 -3.34 0.49
C ALA A 34 -10.36 -1.97 0.96
N LYS A 35 -9.06 -1.87 1.27
CA LYS A 35 -8.43 -0.62 1.69
C LYS A 35 -8.51 0.47 0.61
N VAL A 36 -8.14 0.14 -0.62
CA VAL A 36 -8.14 1.11 -1.72
C VAL A 36 -9.57 1.50 -2.08
N LEU A 37 -10.51 0.54 -2.15
CA LEU A 37 -11.92 0.80 -2.40
C LEU A 37 -12.54 1.75 -1.37
N LEU A 38 -12.28 1.51 -0.07
CA LEU A 38 -12.78 2.37 0.99
C LEU A 38 -12.20 3.78 0.90
N ALA A 39 -10.92 3.93 0.54
CA ALA A 39 -10.31 5.24 0.34
C ALA A 39 -10.94 5.99 -0.85
N PHE A 40 -11.18 5.31 -1.97
CA PHE A 40 -11.86 5.89 -3.14
C PHE A 40 -13.30 6.28 -2.80
N ALA A 41 -14.08 5.39 -2.19
CA ALA A 41 -15.46 5.65 -1.80
C ALA A 41 -15.57 6.82 -0.80
N ALA A 42 -14.67 6.89 0.17
CA ALA A 42 -14.62 8.00 1.12
C ALA A 42 -14.27 9.32 0.42
N LYS A 43 -13.34 9.31 -0.54
CA LYS A 43 -12.99 10.52 -1.31
C LYS A 43 -14.13 10.97 -2.23
N ASP A 44 -14.81 10.03 -2.90
CA ASP A 44 -16.00 10.29 -3.70
C ASP A 44 -17.10 10.95 -2.87
N SER A 45 -17.39 10.39 -1.69
CA SER A 45 -18.34 10.99 -0.76
C SER A 45 -17.93 12.39 -0.29
N ALA A 46 -16.63 12.64 -0.10
CA ALA A 46 -16.13 13.93 0.35
C ALA A 46 -16.16 15.00 -0.75
N CYS A 47 -15.94 14.60 -2.01
CA CYS A 47 -15.90 15.51 -3.15
C CYS A 47 -17.21 15.58 -3.94
N GLY A 48 -18.23 14.80 -3.57
CA GLY A 48 -19.51 14.77 -4.27
C GLY A 48 -19.43 14.15 -5.66
N THR A 49 -18.47 13.26 -5.88
CA THR A 49 -18.22 12.58 -7.16
C THR A 49 -18.61 11.11 -7.07
N VAL A 50 -18.69 10.44 -8.22
CA VAL A 50 -18.87 8.99 -8.30
C VAL A 50 -17.98 8.46 -9.41
N HIS A 51 -16.98 7.67 -9.04
CA HIS A 51 -16.11 7.00 -10.00
C HIS A 51 -16.40 5.50 -10.09
N THR A 52 -16.20 4.92 -11.27
CA THR A 52 -16.38 3.48 -11.48
C THR A 52 -15.05 2.77 -11.42
N ILE A 53 -14.93 1.78 -10.54
CA ILE A 53 -13.74 0.91 -10.49
C ILE A 53 -13.78 -0.07 -11.66
N THR A 54 -12.67 -0.15 -12.40
CA THR A 54 -12.58 -1.04 -13.58
C THR A 54 -11.53 -2.11 -13.46
N THR A 55 -10.60 -2.01 -12.50
CA THR A 55 -9.55 -3.00 -12.30
C THR A 55 -9.19 -3.09 -10.82
N PHE A 56 -9.13 -4.32 -10.30
CA PHE A 56 -8.70 -4.64 -8.95
C PHE A 56 -7.19 -4.92 -8.92
N ILE A 57 -6.58 -4.72 -7.76
CA ILE A 57 -5.16 -5.00 -7.53
C ILE A 57 -4.96 -6.52 -7.53
N PRO A 58 -4.11 -7.08 -8.41
CA PRO A 58 -3.89 -8.52 -8.45
C PRO A 58 -2.97 -9.01 -7.33
N GLY A 59 -3.14 -10.28 -6.95
CA GLY A 59 -2.22 -11.00 -6.07
C GLY A 59 -2.14 -10.45 -4.64
N GLU A 60 -0.94 -10.56 -4.06
CA GLU A 60 -0.62 -10.10 -2.69
C GLU A 60 0.38 -8.93 -2.78
N PRO A 61 -0.11 -7.68 -2.92
CA PRO A 61 0.76 -6.51 -3.05
C PRO A 61 1.44 -6.16 -1.73
N GLN A 62 2.59 -5.47 -1.82
CA GLN A 62 3.26 -4.99 -0.61
C GLN A 62 2.39 -3.97 0.14
N LYS A 63 2.34 -4.09 1.47
CA LYS A 63 1.61 -3.17 2.34
C LYS A 63 2.01 -1.71 2.10
N SER A 64 3.31 -1.46 1.90
CA SER A 64 3.85 -0.13 1.60
C SER A 64 3.25 0.52 0.36
N ASP A 65 2.97 -0.26 -0.68
CA ASP A 65 2.48 0.25 -1.96
C ASP A 65 0.99 0.56 -1.85
N ILE A 66 0.22 -0.31 -1.18
CA ILE A 66 -1.19 -0.08 -0.85
C ILE A 66 -1.36 1.16 0.03
N ASP A 67 -0.60 1.25 1.12
CA ASP A 67 -0.68 2.37 2.06
C ASP A 67 -0.26 3.69 1.39
N SER A 68 0.70 3.65 0.45
CA SER A 68 1.08 4.82 -0.33
C SER A 68 -0.04 5.27 -1.27
N CYS A 69 -0.70 4.35 -1.98
CA CYS A 69 -1.87 4.66 -2.79
C CYS A 69 -2.99 5.30 -1.95
N VAL A 70 -3.35 4.70 -0.80
CA VAL A 70 -4.38 5.23 0.11
C VAL A 70 -4.05 6.65 0.57
N LYS A 71 -2.82 6.90 0.99
CA LYS A 71 -2.38 8.24 1.44
C LYS A 71 -2.51 9.28 0.33
N VAL A 72 -2.12 8.94 -0.89
CA VAL A 72 -2.19 9.90 -2.01
C VAL A 72 -3.63 10.17 -2.41
N ILE A 73 -4.51 9.16 -2.41
CA ILE A 73 -5.96 9.38 -2.57
C ILE A 73 -6.43 10.41 -1.55
N GLN A 74 -6.14 10.19 -0.27
CA GLN A 74 -6.57 11.09 0.81
C GLN A 74 -6.03 12.52 0.65
N ALA A 75 -4.82 12.69 0.12
CA ALA A 75 -4.17 13.98 -0.08
C ALA A 75 -4.68 14.77 -1.31
N LEU A 76 -5.31 14.11 -2.29
CA LEU A 76 -5.83 14.79 -3.47
C LEU A 76 -6.97 15.76 -3.11
N ASP A 77 -6.93 16.96 -3.67
CA ASP A 77 -8.02 17.92 -3.58
C ASP A 77 -9.18 17.54 -4.52
N CYS A 78 -10.37 18.08 -4.26
CA CYS A 78 -11.56 17.73 -5.03
C CYS A 78 -11.57 18.26 -6.47
N SER A 79 -10.81 19.31 -6.78
CA SER A 79 -10.70 19.80 -8.16
C SER A 79 -9.90 18.82 -9.01
N THR A 80 -8.80 18.29 -8.48
CA THR A 80 -8.01 17.24 -9.11
C THR A 80 -8.79 15.92 -9.16
N TRP A 81 -9.52 15.60 -8.10
CA TRP A 81 -10.33 14.38 -8.02
C TRP A 81 -11.48 14.32 -9.03
N SER A 82 -12.01 15.47 -9.44
CA SER A 82 -13.13 15.55 -10.40
C SER A 82 -12.67 15.52 -11.87
N ALA A 83 -11.36 15.43 -12.13
CA ALA A 83 -10.80 15.33 -13.47
C ALA A 83 -11.08 13.94 -14.09
N GLY A 84 -10.93 13.81 -15.40
CA GLY A 84 -11.36 12.60 -16.14
C GLY A 84 -10.72 11.28 -15.71
N ASP A 85 -9.47 11.27 -15.22
CA ASP A 85 -8.86 10.11 -14.54
C ASP A 85 -8.12 10.60 -13.29
N PRO A 86 -8.72 10.53 -12.10
CA PRO A 86 -8.10 11.00 -10.87
C PRO A 86 -7.18 9.95 -10.23
N THR A 87 -6.94 8.81 -10.88
CA THR A 87 -6.16 7.71 -10.30
C THR A 87 -4.70 8.15 -10.09
N PRO A 88 -4.20 8.21 -8.84
CA PRO A 88 -2.81 8.57 -8.58
C PRO A 88 -1.82 7.58 -9.18
N LEU A 89 -0.61 8.04 -9.52
CA LEU A 89 0.45 7.19 -10.06
C LEU A 89 0.78 6.00 -9.14
N GLN A 90 0.74 6.21 -7.83
CA GLN A 90 0.97 5.17 -6.82
C GLN A 90 -0.09 4.07 -6.89
N CYS A 91 -1.34 4.42 -7.21
CA CYS A 91 -2.42 3.45 -7.41
C CYS A 91 -2.32 2.76 -8.77
N LYS A 92 -1.86 3.47 -9.82
CA LYS A 92 -1.59 2.86 -11.13
C LYS A 92 -0.44 1.85 -11.08
N ALA A 93 0.56 2.09 -10.23
CA ALA A 93 1.71 1.19 -10.05
C ALA A 93 1.33 -0.18 -9.47
N ILE A 94 0.21 -0.26 -8.75
CA ILE A 94 -0.41 -1.51 -8.26
C ILE A 94 -1.57 -1.96 -9.16
N GLU A 95 -1.61 -1.46 -10.38
CA GLU A 95 -2.59 -1.78 -11.43
C GLU A 95 -4.05 -1.40 -11.12
N PHE A 96 -4.30 -0.62 -10.05
CA PHE A 96 -5.64 -0.12 -9.75
C PHE A 96 -6.05 0.97 -10.72
N LYS A 97 -7.28 0.90 -11.24
CA LYS A 97 -7.80 1.86 -12.23
C LYS A 97 -9.27 2.21 -12.01
N LEU A 98 -9.57 3.48 -12.21
CA LEU A 98 -10.92 4.00 -12.38
C LEU A 98 -11.26 4.22 -13.86
N LYS A 99 -12.55 4.40 -14.13
CA LYS A 99 -13.12 4.94 -15.37
C LYS A 99 -14.09 6.06 -15.04
#